data_AF-A0A6I1ZHE1-F1
#
_entry.id   AF-A0A6I1ZHE1-F1
#
_cell.length_a   1.000
_cell.length_b   1.000
_cell.length_c   1.000
_cell.angle_alpha   90.00
_cell.angle_beta   90.00
_cell.angle_gamma   90.00
#
_symmetry.space_group_name_H-M   'P 1'
#
loop_
_entity.id
_entity.type
_entity.pdbx_description
1 polymer ?
#
loop_
_entity_poly.entity_id
_entity_poly.type
_entity_poly.pdbx_seq_one_letter_code
_entity_poly.pdbx_strand_id
1 'polypeptide(L)' 'MSTHRPVALVTGASSGIGKAAALALVEAGFEVVGTSRDTSRVTPLDGVTFLDLDVAEDTS' A
#
# COMPACT_ATOMS: atom_id res chain seq x y z
N MET A 1 19.37 -15.55 11.96
CA MET A 1 18.58 -15.61 10.72
C MET A 1 17.87 -14.28 10.58
N SER A 2 18.22 -13.46 9.59
CA SER A 2 17.39 -12.29 9.27
C SER A 2 16.12 -12.82 8.64
N THR A 3 15.01 -12.75 9.37
CA THR A 3 13.68 -13.03 8.84
C THR A 3 13.35 -11.94 7.83
N HIS A 4 13.63 -12.20 6.55
CA HIS A 4 13.31 -11.25 5.49
C HIS A 4 11.79 -11.22 5.33
N ARG A 5 11.15 -10.14 5.80
CA ARG A 5 9.74 -9.91 5.52
C ARG A 5 9.59 -9.53 4.04
N PRO A 6 8.74 -10.23 3.27
CA PRO A 6 8.49 -9.85 1.90
C PRO A 6 7.75 -8.50 1.86
N VAL A 7 8.09 -7.68 0.86
CA VAL A 7 7.46 -6.37 0.65
C VAL A 7 6.42 -6.49 -0.44
N ALA A 8 5.25 -5.89 -0.23
CA ALA A 8 4.19 -5.79 -1.22
C ALA A 8 3.85 -4.33 -1.53
N LEU A 9 3.90 -3.96 -2.81
CA LEU A 9 3.42 -2.67 -3.32
C LEU A 9 1.99 -2.85 -3.83
N VAL A 10 1.04 -2.07 -3.30
CA VAL A 10 -0.37 -2.11 -3.70
C VAL A 10 -0.78 -0.77 -4.27
N THR A 11 -1.08 -0.72 -5.57
CA THR A 11 -1.64 0.48 -6.21
C THR A 11 -3.14 0.59 -5.96
N GLY A 12 -3.65 1.81 -5.83
CA GLY A 12 -5.06 2.03 -5.51
C GLY A 12 -5.46 1.55 -4.11
N ALA A 13 -4.53 1.56 -3.16
CA ALA A 13 -4.72 1.05 -1.80
C ALA A 13 -5.65 1.92 -0.92
N SER A 14 -6.09 3.09 -1.41
CA SER A 14 -6.94 4.01 -0.63
C SER A 14 -8.37 3.52 -0.42
N SER A 15 -8.90 2.66 -1.30
CA SER A 15 -10.31 2.25 -1.26
C SER A 15 -10.57 0.91 -1.96
N GLY A 16 -11.79 0.40 -1.83
CA GLY A 16 -12.27 -0.78 -2.55
C GLY A 16 -11.37 -2.01 -2.41
N ILE A 17 -11.10 -2.66 -3.54
CA ILE A 17 -10.31 -3.90 -3.59
C ILE A 17 -8.86 -3.68 -3.17
N GLY A 18 -8.24 -2.56 -3.59
CA GLY A 18 -6.84 -2.26 -3.23
C GLY A 18 -6.66 -2.13 -1.72
N LYS A 19 -7.60 -1.44 -1.04
CA LYS A 19 -7.62 -1.36 0.44
C LYS A 19 -7.75 -2.74 1.08
N ALA A 20 -8.69 -3.58 0.61
CA ALA A 20 -8.89 -4.91 1.16
C ALA A 20 -7.65 -5.81 0.96
N ALA A 21 -7.01 -5.73 -0.21
CA ALA A 21 -5.79 -6.47 -0.50
C ALA A 21 -4.61 -6.02 0.37
N ALA A 22 -4.42 -4.70 0.56
CA ALA A 22 -3.38 -4.17 1.43
C ALA A 22 -3.50 -4.70 2.87
N LEU A 23 -4.72 -4.70 3.43
CA LEU A 23 -4.98 -5.24 4.77
C LEU A 23 -4.70 -6.75 4.84
N ALA A 24 -5.15 -7.52 3.85
CA ALA A 24 -4.89 -8.97 3.81
C ALA A 24 -3.39 -9.29 3.73
N LEU A 25 -2.60 -8.46 3.03
CA LEU A 25 -1.14 -8.61 2.96
C LEU A 25 -0.46 -8.29 4.29
N VAL A 26 -0.93 -7.26 5.02
CA VAL A 26 -0.48 -6.97 6.38
C VAL A 26 -0.74 -8.16 7.29
N GLU A 27 -1.95 -8.72 7.25
CA GLU A 27 -2.33 -9.92 8.02
C GLU A 27 -1.48 -11.14 7.67
N ALA A 28 -1.06 -11.27 6.41
CA ALA A 28 -0.15 -12.32 5.94
C ALA A 28 1.33 -12.09 6.31
N GLY A 29 1.67 -10.98 6.99
CA GLY A 29 3.01 -10.69 7.50
C GLY A 29 3.94 -9.97 6.52
N PHE A 30 3.38 -9.37 5.46
CA PHE A 30 4.14 -8.53 4.54
C PHE A 30 4.41 -7.15 5.15
N GLU A 31 5.50 -6.53 4.71
CA GLU A 31 5.64 -5.08 4.77
C GLU A 31 4.88 -4.49 3.58
N VAL A 32 3.90 -3.62 3.83
CA VAL A 32 2.99 -3.15 2.78
C VAL A 32 3.20 -1.66 2.52
N VAL A 33 3.47 -1.33 1.26
CA VAL A 33 3.43 0.03 0.74
C VAL A 33 2.20 0.17 -0.13
N GLY A 34 1.26 1.00 0.29
CA GLY A 34 0.05 1.34 -0.47
C GLY A 34 0.23 2.64 -1.24
N THR A 35 -0.34 2.75 -2.43
CA THR A 35 -0.34 4.02 -3.17
C THR A 35 -1.73 4.50 -3.56
N SER A 36 -1.87 5.81 -3.70
CA SER A 36 -3.02 6.47 -4.31
C SER A 36 -2.55 7.76 -4.98
N ARG A 37 -3.39 8.39 -5.80
CA ARG A 37 -3.07 9.70 -6.41
C ARG A 37 -3.00 10.85 -5.40
N ASP A 38 -3.66 10.70 -4.26
CA ASP A 38 -3.70 11.73 -3.21
C ASP A 38 -3.88 11.02 -1.86
N THR A 39 -2.76 10.81 -1.17
CA THR A 39 -2.69 10.16 0.13
C THR A 39 -3.12 11.07 1.28
N SER A 40 -3.17 12.39 1.07
CA SER A 40 -3.65 13.34 2.08
C SER A 40 -5.13 13.10 2.45
N ARG A 41 -5.89 12.47 1.55
CA ARG A 41 -7.30 12.12 1.74
C ARG A 41 -7.53 10.70 2.25
N VAL A 42 -6.45 9.93 2.42
CA VAL A 42 -6.55 8.53 2.82
C VAL A 42 -6.72 8.46 4.34
N THR A 43 -7.75 7.72 4.78
CA THR A 43 -7.83 7.31 6.17
C THR A 43 -6.67 6.33 6.45
N PRO A 44 -5.81 6.58 7.44
CA PRO A 44 -4.70 5.70 7.77
C PRO A 44 -5.16 4.24 7.91
N LEU A 45 -4.36 3.32 7.37
CA LEU A 45 -4.56 1.88 7.51
C LEU A 45 -3.40 1.33 8.32
N ASP A 46 -3.72 0.68 9.44
CA ASP A 46 -2.71 0.08 10.30
C ASP A 46 -1.85 -0.92 9.52
N GLY A 47 -0.53 -0.78 9.61
CA GLY A 47 0.43 -1.64 8.92
C GLY A 47 0.69 -1.30 7.45
N VAL A 48 0.08 -0.24 6.90
CA VAL A 48 0.31 0.20 5.51
C VAL A 48 0.99 1.57 5.50
N THR A 49 2.12 1.67 4.81
CA THR A 49 2.77 2.95 4.51
C THR A 49 2.21 3.50 3.20
N PHE A 50 1.70 4.73 3.19
CA PHE A 50 1.12 5.35 2.00
C PHE A 50 2.09 6.29 1.28
N LEU A 51 2.11 6.21 -0.06
CA LEU A 51 2.84 7.12 -0.95
C LEU A 51 1.92 7.62 -2.09
N ASP A 52 2.10 8.89 -2.48
CA ASP A 52 1.45 9.43 -3.67
C ASP A 52 2.04 8.77 -4.92
N LEU A 53 1.16 8.31 -5.82
CA LEU A 53 1.53 7.77 -7.13
C LEU A 53 0.34 7.91 -8.09
N ASP A 54 0.59 8.54 -9.24
CA ASP A 54 -0.27 8.40 -10.41
C ASP A 54 0.34 7.39 -11.38
N VAL A 55 -0.30 6.23 -11.49
CA VAL A 55 0.17 5.14 -12.37
C VAL A 55 0.09 5.48 -13.87
N ALA A 56 -0.57 6.59 -14.24
CA ALA A 56 -0.64 7.08 -15.61
C ALA A 56 0.48 8.08 -15.96
N GLU A 57 1.29 8.52 -14.99
CA GLU A 57 2.40 9.43 -15.19
C GLU A 57 3.74 8.73 -14.91
N ASP A 58 4.55 8.52 -15.95
CA ASP A 58 5.87 7.87 -15.82
C ASP A 58 6.90 8.71 -15.04
N THR A 59 6.64 10.01 -14.84
CA THR A 59 7.59 10.97 -14.28
C THR A 59 7.63 11.02 -12.75
N SER A 60 7.06 10.05 -12.04
CA SER A 60 7.14 9.95 -10.58
C SER A 60 6.94 8.52 -10.09
#